data_AF-A0A9E5YP57-F1
#
_entry.id   AF-A0A9E5YP57-F1
#
_cell.length_a   1.000
_cell.length_b   1.000
_cell.length_c   1.000
_cell.angle_alpha   90.00
_cell.angle_beta   90.00
_cell.angle_gamma   90.00
#
_symmetry.space_group_name_H-M   'P 1'
#
loop_
_entity.id
_entity.type
_entity.pdbx_description
1 polymer ?
#
loop_
_entity_poly.entity_id
_entity_poly.type
_entity_poly.pdbx_seq_one_letter_code
_entity_poly.pdbx_strand_id
1 'polypeptide(L)'
;MKKFNIYKLISIIAFLLLIFILAVPQFFNIDKKKNAEECIKNMKIIYKAIERYMDEREINFEGTARDLMRTGFLKKTYECPENGVGDKYYMSGNYETGEIIVKCPHEEKFTDHKLPESLIE
;
A
#
# COMPACT_ATOMS: atom_id res chain seq x y z
N MET A 1 54.62 11.15 20.82
CA MET A 1 53.36 11.75 20.34
C MET A 1 53.17 11.38 18.87
N LYS A 2 52.17 10.55 18.53
CA LYS A 2 51.91 10.10 17.15
C LYS A 2 51.61 11.34 16.28
N LYS A 3 52.38 11.57 15.21
CA LYS A 3 52.04 12.56 14.17
C LYS A 3 50.72 12.11 13.52
N PHE A 4 49.61 12.65 13.99
CA PHE A 4 48.29 12.35 13.44
C PHE A 4 48.25 12.93 12.02
N ASN A 5 48.22 12.04 11.04
CA ASN A 5 48.18 12.44 9.64
C ASN A 5 46.74 12.93 9.34
N ILE A 6 46.60 14.21 9.02
CA ILE A 6 45.33 14.86 8.67
C ILE A 6 44.59 14.08 7.57
N TYR A 7 45.30 13.52 6.59
CA TYR A 7 44.68 12.73 5.53
C TYR A 7 44.06 11.43 6.05
N LYS A 8 44.65 10.81 7.08
CA LYS A 8 44.06 9.63 7.75
C LYS A 8 42.80 10.01 8.52
N LEU A 9 42.78 11.17 9.18
CA LEU A 9 41.60 11.66 9.89
C LEU A 9 40.43 11.92 8.93
N ILE A 10 40.71 12.63 7.83
CA ILE A 10 39.71 12.92 6.79
C ILE A 10 39.17 11.64 6.17
N SER A 11 40.05 10.67 5.85
CA SER A 11 39.64 9.37 5.30
C SER A 11 38.75 8.57 6.25
N ILE A 12 39.04 8.59 7.56
CA ILE A 12 38.19 7.93 8.57
C ILE A 12 36.81 8.60 8.64
N ILE A 13 36.76 9.93 8.64
CA ILE A 13 35.49 10.68 8.68
C ILE A 13 34.65 10.41 7.43
N ALA A 14 35.27 10.44 6.24
CA ALA A 14 34.60 10.15 4.99
C ALA A 14 34.04 8.72 4.94
N PHE A 15 34.80 7.75 5.48
CA PHE A 15 34.36 6.36 5.58
C PHE A 15 33.18 6.18 6.53
N LEU A 16 33.20 6.85 7.70
CA LEU A 16 32.08 6.84 8.64
C LEU A 16 30.82 7.46 8.06
N LEU A 17 30.94 8.57 7.31
CA LEU A 17 29.81 9.20 6.61
C LEU A 17 29.20 8.25 5.57
N LEU A 18 30.03 7.54 4.81
CA LEU A 18 29.57 6.58 3.81
C LEU A 18 28.80 5.42 4.45
N ILE A 19 29.32 4.86 5.55
CA ILE A 19 28.61 3.82 6.32
C ILE A 19 27.27 4.34 6.84
N PHE A 20 27.23 5.57 7.37
CA PHE A 20 26.02 6.15 7.91
C PHE A 20 24.92 6.28 6.85
N ILE A 21 25.25 6.79 5.66
CA ILE A 21 24.30 6.93 4.55
C ILE A 21 23.72 5.57 4.12
N LEU A 22 24.56 4.53 4.10
CA LEU A 22 24.14 3.18 3.72
C LEU A 22 23.34 2.45 4.81
N ALA A 23 23.59 2.74 6.08
CA ALA A 23 22.91 2.09 7.22
C ALA A 23 21.52 2.69 7.52
N VAL A 24 21.32 3.99 7.29
CA VAL A 24 20.04 4.69 7.50
C VAL A 24 18.83 3.93 6.90
N PRO A 25 18.82 3.53 5.62
CA PRO A 25 17.66 2.85 5.04
C PRO A 25 17.34 1.48 5.65
N GLN A 26 18.29 0.83 6.34
CA GLN A 26 18.03 -0.44 7.04
C GLN A 26 17.35 -0.24 8.40
N PHE A 27 17.53 0.92 9.04
CA PHE A 27 16.91 1.23 10.34
C PHE A 27 15.49 1.77 10.20
N PHE A 28 15.20 2.48 9.11
CA PHE A 28 13.82 2.84 8.78
C PHE A 28 13.17 1.63 8.12
N ASN A 29 12.06 1.12 8.68
CA ASN A 29 11.21 0.08 8.06
C ASN A 29 10.54 0.60 6.77
N ILE A 30 11.34 0.98 5.77
CA ILE A 30 10.90 1.58 4.50
C ILE A 30 9.96 0.62 3.78
N ASP A 31 10.24 -0.68 3.84
CA ASP A 31 9.42 -1.71 3.20
C ASP A 31 7.99 -1.71 3.76
N LYS A 32 7.80 -1.63 5.08
CA LYS A 32 6.46 -1.60 5.70
C LYS A 32 5.65 -0.38 5.26
N LYS A 33 6.28 0.79 5.26
CA LYS A 33 5.60 2.02 4.83
C LYS A 33 5.22 1.95 3.34
N LYS A 34 6.14 1.47 2.50
CA LYS A 34 5.91 1.30 1.07
C LYS A 34 4.79 0.29 0.80
N ASN A 35 4.78 -0.84 1.50
CA ASN A 35 3.74 -1.85 1.38
C ASN A 35 2.38 -1.31 1.82
N ALA A 36 2.31 -0.52 2.89
CA ALA A 36 1.08 0.15 3.30
C ALA A 36 0.57 1.11 2.23
N GLU A 37 1.45 1.95 1.67
CA GLU A 37 1.10 2.86 0.58
C GLU A 37 0.59 2.12 -0.67
N GLU A 38 1.25 1.01 -1.05
CA GLU A 38 0.82 0.17 -2.17
C GLU A 38 -0.52 -0.52 -1.88
N CYS A 39 -0.73 -1.02 -0.65
CA CYS A 39 -1.98 -1.61 -0.22
C CYS A 39 -3.13 -0.59 -0.31
N ILE A 40 -2.93 0.61 0.24
CA ILE A 40 -3.90 1.70 0.16
C ILE A 40 -4.19 2.06 -1.31
N LYS A 41 -3.16 2.19 -2.15
CA LYS A 41 -3.34 2.47 -3.58
C LYS A 41 -4.18 1.40 -4.27
N ASN A 42 -3.95 0.13 -3.99
CA ASN A 42 -4.73 -0.97 -4.54
C ASN A 42 -6.20 -0.91 -4.09
N MET A 43 -6.44 -0.63 -2.80
CA MET A 43 -7.79 -0.45 -2.27
C MET A 43 -8.51 0.73 -2.94
N LYS A 44 -7.82 1.86 -3.18
CA LYS A 44 -8.39 3.02 -3.90
C LYS A 44 -8.82 2.68 -5.33
N ILE A 45 -8.03 1.87 -6.03
CA ILE A 45 -8.36 1.43 -7.39
C ILE A 45 -9.60 0.55 -7.38
N ILE A 46 -9.70 -0.38 -6.41
CA ILE A 46 -10.86 -1.25 -6.24
C ILE A 46 -12.09 -0.43 -5.89
N TYR A 47 -11.99 0.52 -4.96
CA TYR A 47 -13.07 1.42 -4.57
C TYR A 47 -13.68 2.12 -5.79
N LYS A 48 -12.84 2.78 -6.61
CA LYS A 48 -13.30 3.47 -7.83
C LYS A 48 -13.88 2.52 -8.88
N ALA A 49 -13.45 1.27 -8.91
CA ALA A 49 -14.02 0.28 -9.80
C ALA A 49 -15.43 -0.14 -9.36
N ILE A 50 -15.67 -0.23 -8.05
CA ILE A 50 -16.98 -0.52 -7.47
C ILE A 50 -17.93 0.67 -7.65
N GLU A 51 -17.45 1.88 -7.35
CA GLU A 51 -18.19 3.14 -7.60
C GLU A 51 -18.71 3.18 -9.04
N ARG A 52 -17.81 3.05 -10.02
CA ARG A 52 -18.20 2.99 -11.44
C ARG A 52 -19.15 1.85 -11.76
N TYR A 53 -18.97 0.67 -11.15
CA TYR A 53 -19.85 -0.47 -11.38
C TYR A 53 -21.28 -0.15 -10.91
N MET A 54 -21.42 0.44 -9.72
CA MET A 54 -22.72 0.80 -9.17
C MET A 54 -23.35 1.96 -9.95
N ASP A 55 -22.56 2.96 -10.37
CA ASP A 55 -23.04 4.06 -11.19
C ASP A 55 -23.55 3.59 -12.57
N GLU A 56 -22.80 2.69 -13.23
CA GLU A 56 -23.17 2.21 -14.58
C GLU A 56 -24.29 1.16 -14.55
N ARG A 57 -24.49 0.45 -13.43
CA ARG A 57 -25.45 -0.67 -13.34
C ARG A 57 -26.66 -0.39 -12.46
N GLU A 58 -26.61 0.66 -11.64
CA GLU A 58 -27.64 1.06 -10.68
C GLU A 58 -28.02 -0.07 -9.70
N ILE A 59 -27.03 -0.89 -9.31
CA ILE A 59 -27.21 -2.03 -8.40
C ILE A 59 -26.04 -2.14 -7.42
N ASN A 60 -26.29 -2.81 -6.30
CA ASN A 60 -25.28 -3.16 -5.30
C ASN A 60 -24.19 -4.06 -5.92
N PHE A 61 -22.97 -3.94 -5.38
CA PHE A 61 -21.87 -4.82 -5.70
C PHE A 61 -21.58 -5.79 -4.55
N GLU A 62 -21.89 -7.06 -4.76
CA GLU A 62 -21.57 -8.16 -3.84
C GLU A 62 -20.77 -9.24 -4.58
N GLY A 63 -19.50 -8.94 -4.86
CA GLY A 63 -18.67 -9.81 -5.69
C GLY A 63 -17.19 -9.75 -5.36
N THR A 64 -16.39 -10.39 -6.22
CA THR A 64 -14.94 -10.44 -6.06
C THR A 64 -14.22 -9.51 -7.03
N ALA A 65 -12.92 -9.26 -6.80
CA ALA A 65 -12.07 -8.56 -7.77
C ALA A 65 -12.08 -9.20 -9.17
N ARG A 66 -12.33 -10.53 -9.25
CA ARG A 66 -12.43 -11.25 -10.52
C ARG A 66 -13.73 -10.91 -11.25
N ASP A 67 -14.81 -10.62 -10.53
CA ASP A 67 -16.07 -10.17 -11.14
C ASP A 67 -15.90 -8.80 -11.77
N LEU A 68 -15.31 -7.84 -11.05
CA LEU A 68 -14.95 -6.52 -11.60
C LEU A 68 -14.00 -6.63 -12.80
N MET A 69 -13.08 -7.59 -12.79
CA MET A 69 -12.20 -7.84 -13.93
C MET A 69 -12.96 -8.38 -15.14
N ARG A 70 -13.86 -9.35 -14.93
CA ARG A 70 -14.70 -9.96 -15.97
C ARG A 70 -15.66 -8.96 -16.58
N THR A 71 -16.18 -8.03 -15.79
CA THR A 71 -17.11 -6.98 -16.24
C THR A 71 -16.38 -5.76 -16.81
N GLY A 72 -15.04 -5.72 -16.77
CA GLY A 72 -14.23 -4.65 -17.38
C GLY A 72 -14.02 -3.41 -16.50
N PHE A 73 -14.50 -3.42 -15.25
CA PHE A 73 -14.32 -2.32 -14.30
C PHE A 73 -12.92 -2.33 -13.65
N LEU A 74 -12.24 -3.48 -13.68
CA LEU A 74 -10.88 -3.66 -13.18
C LEU A 74 -9.97 -4.27 -14.25
N LYS A 75 -8.77 -3.74 -14.46
CA LYS A 75 -7.84 -4.26 -15.49
C LYS A 75 -7.16 -5.57 -15.10
N LYS A 76 -6.94 -5.78 -13.81
CA LYS A 76 -6.29 -6.96 -13.22
C LYS A 76 -6.69 -7.10 -11.76
N THR A 77 -6.54 -8.28 -11.19
CA THR A 77 -6.69 -8.45 -9.74
C THR A 77 -5.49 -7.86 -9.00
N TYR A 78 -5.74 -7.27 -7.83
CA TYR A 78 -4.72 -6.73 -6.93
C TYR A 78 -4.64 -7.60 -5.68
N GLU A 79 -3.44 -7.68 -5.11
CA GLU A 79 -3.14 -8.49 -3.93
C GLU A 79 -2.53 -7.59 -2.84
N CYS A 80 -2.53 -8.06 -1.60
CA CYS A 80 -1.86 -7.38 -0.49
C CYS A 80 -0.34 -7.59 -0.56
N PRO A 81 0.49 -6.53 -0.46
CA PRO A 81 1.96 -6.66 -0.53
C PRO A 81 2.59 -7.29 0.73
N GLU A 82 1.87 -7.40 1.86
CA GLU A 82 2.39 -7.83 3.17
C GLU A 82 2.33 -9.36 3.43
N ASN A 83 2.76 -10.21 2.47
CA ASN A 83 3.10 -11.64 2.66
C ASN A 83 2.16 -12.75 2.14
N GLY A 84 1.19 -12.51 1.26
CA GLY A 84 0.41 -13.64 0.69
C GLY A 84 0.04 -13.49 -0.77
N VAL A 85 0.53 -14.44 -1.58
CA VAL A 85 0.04 -14.65 -2.94
C VAL A 85 -1.41 -15.11 -2.85
N GLY A 86 -2.32 -14.35 -3.44
CA GLY A 86 -3.76 -14.65 -3.43
C GLY A 86 -4.57 -14.00 -2.30
N ASP A 87 -3.95 -13.16 -1.47
CA ASP A 87 -4.66 -12.38 -0.46
C ASP A 87 -5.44 -11.23 -1.11
N LYS A 88 -6.70 -11.53 -1.43
CA LYS A 88 -7.62 -10.58 -2.06
C LYS A 88 -8.29 -9.70 -1.01
N TYR A 89 -8.55 -8.46 -1.41
CA TYR A 89 -9.29 -7.50 -0.63
C TYR A 89 -10.76 -7.93 -0.45
N TYR A 90 -11.31 -7.72 0.74
CA TYR A 90 -12.75 -7.81 0.97
C TYR A 90 -13.40 -6.57 0.41
N MET A 91 -14.49 -6.73 -0.34
CA MET A 91 -15.11 -5.62 -1.04
C MET A 91 -16.62 -5.79 -1.16
N SER A 92 -17.35 -4.70 -0.98
CA SER A 92 -18.79 -4.61 -1.20
C SER A 92 -19.18 -3.16 -1.49
N GLY A 93 -20.29 -2.96 -2.18
CA GLY A 93 -20.87 -1.64 -2.41
C GLY A 93 -22.39 -1.69 -2.32
N ASN A 94 -22.97 -0.75 -1.60
CA ASN A 94 -24.41 -0.54 -1.52
C ASN A 94 -24.78 0.70 -2.33
N TYR A 95 -25.55 0.52 -3.40
CA TYR A 95 -26.00 1.58 -4.30
C TYR A 95 -27.05 2.48 -3.64
N GLU A 96 -27.92 1.93 -2.78
CA GLU A 96 -28.97 2.72 -2.12
C GLU A 96 -28.40 3.73 -1.11
N THR A 97 -27.33 3.36 -0.42
CA THR A 97 -26.65 4.23 0.55
C THR A 97 -25.42 4.94 -0.01
N GLY A 98 -24.90 4.51 -1.17
CA GLY A 98 -23.62 4.94 -1.72
C GLY A 98 -22.40 4.39 -0.96
N GLU A 99 -22.59 3.53 0.03
CA GLU A 99 -21.50 3.03 0.88
C GLU A 99 -20.66 1.99 0.15
N ILE A 100 -19.36 2.25 0.02
CA ILE A 100 -18.38 1.32 -0.58
C ILE A 100 -17.36 0.92 0.48
N ILE A 101 -17.26 -0.39 0.73
CA ILE A 101 -16.36 -0.97 1.70
C ILE A 101 -15.27 -1.73 0.93
N VAL A 102 -14.00 -1.37 1.17
CA VAL A 102 -12.85 -2.15 0.70
C VAL A 102 -11.89 -2.33 1.87
N LYS A 103 -11.66 -3.58 2.29
CA LYS A 103 -10.81 -3.90 3.44
C LYS A 103 -9.64 -4.79 3.06
N CYS A 104 -8.51 -4.52 3.71
CA CYS A 104 -7.31 -5.34 3.59
C CYS A 104 -7.46 -6.64 4.37
N PRO A 105 -7.06 -7.81 3.82
CA PRO A 105 -7.17 -9.09 4.54
C PRO A 105 -6.28 -9.18 5.79
N HIS A 106 -5.28 -8.32 5.91
CA HIS A 106 -4.38 -8.26 7.07
C HIS A 106 -4.52 -6.98 7.90
N GLU A 107 -5.67 -6.30 7.83
CA GLU A 107 -5.92 -5.09 8.61
C GLU A 107 -5.70 -5.29 10.13
N GLU A 108 -5.98 -6.50 10.65
CA GLU A 108 -5.73 -6.85 12.05
C GLU A 108 -4.24 -6.89 12.44
N LYS A 109 -3.36 -7.15 11.48
CA LYS A 109 -1.90 -7.22 11.70
C LYS A 109 -1.20 -5.91 11.35
N PHE A 110 -1.77 -5.15 10.41
CA PHE A 110 -1.22 -3.90 9.91
C PHE A 110 -2.26 -2.79 10.04
N THR A 111 -2.25 -2.11 11.18
CA THR A 111 -3.19 -1.02 11.51
C THR A 111 -3.19 0.13 10.51
N ASP A 112 -2.11 0.26 9.75
CA ASP A 112 -1.88 1.35 8.79
C ASP A 112 -2.47 1.02 7.39
N HIS A 113 -3.00 -0.18 7.19
CA HIS A 113 -3.59 -0.63 5.92
C HIS A 113 -5.08 -0.28 5.83
N LYS A 114 -5.41 1.00 6.07
CA LYS A 114 -6.78 1.51 6.03
C LYS A 114 -6.94 2.52 4.90
N LEU A 115 -8.09 2.48 4.23
CA LEU A 115 -8.48 3.56 3.33
C LEU A 115 -8.62 4.84 4.16
N PRO A 116 -8.06 5.97 3.70
CA PRO A 116 -8.28 7.25 4.36
C PRO A 116 -9.75 7.65 4.23
N GLU A 117 -10.33 8.14 5.32
CA GLU A 117 -11.73 8.60 5.40
C GLU A 117 -12.05 9.68 4.35
N SER A 118 -11.04 10.44 3.92
CA SER A 118 -11.15 11.49 2.88
C SER A 118 -11.54 10.99 1.47
N LEU A 119 -11.70 9.69 1.28
CA LEU A 119 -12.22 9.09 0.03
C LEU A 119 -13.61 8.49 0.21
N ILE A 120 -14.12 8.48 1.44
CA ILE A 120 -15.43 7.95 1.82
C ILE A 120 -16.42 9.11 1.99
N GLU A 121 -15.92 10.36 2.14
CA GLU A 121 -16.70 11.61 2.05
C GLU A 121 -16.85 12.14 0.62
#